data_AF-A0A6I9LJ59-F1
#
_entry.id   AF-A0A6I9LJ59-F1
#
_cell.length_a   1.000
_cell.length_b   1.000
_cell.length_c   1.000
_cell.angle_alpha   90.00
_cell.angle_beta   90.00
_cell.angle_gamma   90.00
#
_symmetry.space_group_name_H-M   'P 1'
#
loop_
_entity.id
_entity.type
_entity.pdbx_description
1 polymer ?
#
loop_
_entity_poly.entity_id
_entity_poly.type
_entity_poly.pdbx_seq_one_letter_code
_entity_poly.pdbx_strand_id
1 'polypeptide(L)'
;MQGLRTLFLLLAASLASKADPVETLPDIQVQENFSESRIYGKWFNLAIGSTCPWLRKIKDKISMSTLVLQEGETEAEISVSSTRWRRGVCDVISWTYEKTDIDGKFLSYNPKWNATLETYVVHTNYDEYAIFITKKFTRDHGPTITAKLYGREPQLRDSLLLEFREVALSVGIPENSIIFMVDRGECVPGDLQQEPSSLPRARRAVLPQDNEGSGTGPLVTEVLKKEDSCQLNYSEGPCLGMIQRYYYNGTSMACETFQYGGCLGNGNNFISEKECLQTCRTVAACNLPIVQGPCRAYIELWAFDAAKGKCIQFIYGGCSGNGNKFYSEKECKEYCGVPGDGYKELIQS
;
A
#
# COMPACT_ATOMS: atom_id res chain seq x y z
N MET A 1 60.73 67.88 1.89
CA MET A 1 59.29 67.95 1.57
C MET A 1 58.89 66.63 0.91
N GLN A 2 57.91 65.94 1.51
CA GLN A 2 57.04 64.86 1.00
C GLN A 2 57.49 64.15 -0.29
N GLY A 3 57.79 62.84 -0.32
CA GLY A 3 56.95 61.74 0.17
C GLY A 3 56.20 61.11 -1.01
N LEU A 4 56.93 60.42 -1.90
CA LEU A 4 56.40 59.74 -3.09
C LEU A 4 55.62 58.49 -2.64
N ARG A 5 54.29 58.57 -2.54
CA ARG A 5 53.43 57.43 -2.22
C ARG A 5 53.11 56.64 -3.48
N THR A 6 53.77 55.49 -3.62
CA THR A 6 53.43 54.44 -4.59
C THR A 6 52.13 53.77 -4.15
N LEU A 7 51.09 53.85 -4.98
CA LEU A 7 49.79 53.22 -4.73
C LEU A 7 49.85 51.77 -5.23
N PHE A 8 49.99 50.80 -4.33
CA PHE A 8 49.78 49.38 -4.64
C PHE A 8 48.27 49.11 -4.72
N LEU A 9 47.76 48.88 -5.93
CA LEU A 9 46.42 48.31 -6.14
C LEU A 9 46.47 46.82 -5.82
N LEU A 10 46.01 46.45 -4.62
CA LEU A 10 45.73 45.05 -4.26
C LEU A 10 44.43 44.62 -4.95
N LEU A 11 44.56 43.77 -5.97
CA LEU A 11 43.46 42.97 -6.51
C LEU A 11 43.00 41.96 -5.44
N ALA A 12 41.96 42.31 -4.69
CA ALA A 12 41.24 41.36 -3.87
C ALA A 12 40.38 40.49 -4.79
N ALA A 13 40.89 39.30 -5.14
CA ALA A 13 40.06 38.25 -5.73
C ALA A 13 39.08 37.77 -4.66
N SER A 14 37.84 38.25 -4.72
CA SER A 14 36.74 37.69 -3.93
C SER A 14 36.47 36.27 -4.43
N LEU A 15 37.02 35.29 -3.73
CA LEU A 15 36.52 33.92 -3.77
C LEU A 15 35.10 33.96 -3.20
N ALA A 16 34.12 34.12 -4.08
CA ALA A 16 32.75 33.79 -3.75
C ALA A 16 32.74 32.28 -3.49
N SER A 17 32.83 31.89 -2.21
CA SER A 17 32.38 30.59 -1.77
C SER A 17 30.92 30.51 -2.17
N LYS A 18 30.64 29.81 -3.27
CA LYS A 18 29.31 29.28 -3.53
C LYS A 18 29.01 28.41 -2.33
N ALA A 19 28.28 28.98 -1.37
CA ALA A 19 27.55 28.17 -0.42
C ALA A 19 26.69 27.25 -1.28
N ASP A 20 26.90 25.95 -1.15
CA ASP A 20 25.96 24.99 -1.71
C ASP A 20 24.56 25.40 -1.24
N PRO A 21 23.55 25.39 -2.13
CA PRO A 21 22.19 25.71 -1.72
C PRO A 21 21.86 24.74 -0.58
N VAL A 22 21.61 25.30 0.62
CA VAL A 22 21.05 24.54 1.73
C VAL A 22 19.74 23.99 1.18
N GLU A 23 19.73 22.69 0.90
CA GLU A 23 18.54 21.95 0.48
C GLU A 23 17.54 22.09 1.62
N THR A 24 16.66 23.09 1.52
CA THR A 24 15.58 23.29 2.47
C THR A 24 14.68 22.08 2.33
N LEU A 25 14.72 21.19 3.32
CA LEU A 25 13.81 20.06 3.44
C LEU A 25 12.37 20.55 3.17
N PRO A 26 11.56 19.76 2.45
CA PRO A 26 10.16 20.12 2.21
C PRO A 26 9.46 20.40 3.54
N ASP A 27 8.68 21.48 3.57
CA ASP A 27 7.87 21.82 4.73
C ASP A 27 6.75 20.78 4.85
N ILE A 28 6.74 20.02 5.94
CA ILE A 28 5.79 18.91 6.12
C ILE A 28 4.59 19.48 6.87
N GLN A 29 3.44 19.50 6.19
CA GLN A 29 2.18 19.93 6.79
C GLN A 29 1.59 18.78 7.60
N VAL A 30 1.22 19.07 8.85
CA VAL A 30 0.42 18.17 9.68
C VAL A 30 -1.05 18.20 9.23
N GLN A 31 -1.80 17.16 9.54
CA GLN A 31 -3.24 17.15 9.33
C GLN A 31 -3.92 18.30 10.08
N GLU A 32 -4.77 19.05 9.39
CA GLU A 32 -5.61 20.05 10.02
C GLU A 32 -6.59 19.42 11.02
N ASN A 33 -6.82 20.10 12.15
CA ASN A 33 -7.73 19.67 13.22
C ASN A 33 -7.43 18.25 13.74
N PHE A 34 -6.14 17.93 13.88
CA PHE A 34 -5.72 16.63 14.37
C PHE A 34 -6.21 16.36 15.81
N SER A 35 -6.92 15.26 16.02
CA SER A 35 -7.37 14.80 17.34
C SER A 35 -6.46 13.69 17.87
N GLU A 36 -5.63 14.01 18.88
CA GLU A 36 -4.73 13.05 19.53
C GLU A 36 -5.47 11.83 20.09
N SER A 37 -6.55 12.04 20.84
CA SER A 37 -7.29 10.96 21.50
C SER A 37 -7.80 9.88 20.52
N ARG A 38 -8.03 10.25 19.26
CA ARG A 38 -8.52 9.33 18.22
C ARG A 38 -7.41 8.53 17.53
N ILE A 39 -6.15 8.98 17.61
CA ILE A 39 -5.02 8.25 17.00
C ILE A 39 -4.56 7.06 17.84
N TYR A 40 -4.94 7.02 19.12
CA TYR A 40 -4.55 5.95 20.04
C TYR A 40 -5.03 4.56 19.60
N GLY A 41 -4.44 3.54 20.22
CA GLY A 41 -4.72 2.14 19.97
C GLY A 41 -3.76 1.52 18.96
N LYS A 42 -4.20 0.39 18.41
CA LYS A 42 -3.39 -0.48 17.57
C LYS A 42 -3.47 -0.08 16.10
N TRP A 43 -2.34 -0.25 15.42
CA TRP A 43 -2.12 0.00 14.01
C TRP A 43 -1.20 -1.08 13.41
N PHE A 44 -1.34 -1.34 12.12
CA PHE A 44 -0.49 -2.21 11.32
C PHE A 44 0.34 -1.35 10.37
N ASN A 45 1.66 -1.48 10.41
CA ASN A 45 2.58 -0.79 9.52
C ASN A 45 2.65 -1.56 8.19
N LEU A 46 2.00 -1.04 7.15
CA LEU A 46 1.77 -1.73 5.87
C LEU A 46 2.75 -1.33 4.78
N ALA A 47 3.25 -0.09 4.83
CA ALA A 47 4.24 0.39 3.87
C ALA A 47 5.25 1.33 4.52
N ILE A 48 6.47 1.34 3.99
CA ILE A 48 7.55 2.21 4.44
C ILE A 48 8.34 2.74 3.24
N GLY A 49 8.63 4.04 3.26
CA GLY A 49 9.52 4.70 2.32
C GLY A 49 10.60 5.47 3.06
N SER A 50 11.84 5.56 2.55
CA SER A 50 12.86 6.41 3.18
C SER A 50 13.93 6.90 2.21
N THR A 51 14.43 8.11 2.45
CA THR A 51 15.66 8.61 1.82
C THR A 51 16.92 8.05 2.46
N CYS A 52 16.82 7.37 3.61
CA CYS A 52 17.95 6.73 4.28
C CYS A 52 18.43 5.50 3.46
N PRO A 53 19.70 5.49 2.97
CA PRO A 53 20.19 4.41 2.12
C PRO A 53 20.17 3.02 2.78
N TRP A 54 20.16 2.97 4.10
CA TRP A 54 20.11 1.73 4.88
C TRP A 54 18.80 0.96 4.66
N LEU A 55 17.66 1.65 4.50
CA LEU A 55 16.36 1.00 4.33
C LEU A 55 16.35 0.12 3.07
N ARG A 56 16.91 0.64 1.96
CA ARG A 56 17.05 -0.10 0.70
C ARG A 56 17.87 -1.38 0.86
N LYS A 57 18.86 -1.40 1.77
CA LYS A 57 19.72 -2.59 2.01
C LYS A 57 19.01 -3.70 2.78
N ILE A 58 17.92 -3.41 3.46
CA ILE A 58 17.20 -4.39 4.30
C ILE A 58 15.78 -4.67 3.82
N LYS A 59 15.39 -4.17 2.64
CA LYS A 59 14.02 -4.26 2.11
C LYS A 59 13.40 -5.66 2.19
N ASP A 60 14.17 -6.70 1.88
CA ASP A 60 13.70 -8.10 1.83
C ASP A 60 13.60 -8.74 3.23
N LYS A 61 14.06 -8.04 4.26
CA LYS A 61 14.06 -8.47 5.68
C LYS A 61 13.01 -7.74 6.51
N ILE A 62 12.28 -6.80 5.90
CA ILE A 62 11.22 -6.06 6.57
C ILE A 62 9.89 -6.77 6.29
N SER A 63 9.17 -7.08 7.35
CA SER A 63 7.79 -7.54 7.29
C SER A 63 6.89 -6.54 8.00
N MET A 64 5.58 -6.71 7.81
CA MET A 64 4.59 -5.93 8.54
C MET A 64 4.85 -6.02 10.05
N SER A 65 4.62 -4.90 10.73
CA SER A 65 4.78 -4.77 12.18
C SER A 65 3.54 -4.13 12.77
N THR A 66 3.22 -4.41 14.02
CA THR A 66 2.20 -3.64 14.72
C THR A 66 2.82 -2.42 15.37
N LEU A 67 2.00 -1.42 15.62
CA LEU A 67 2.29 -0.21 16.39
C LEU A 67 1.12 0.00 17.35
N VAL A 68 1.41 0.29 18.61
CA VAL A 68 0.40 0.65 19.60
C VAL A 68 0.78 2.01 20.18
N LEU A 69 -0.14 2.97 20.08
CA LEU A 69 -0.02 4.29 20.71
C LEU A 69 -0.95 4.36 21.91
N GLN A 70 -0.44 4.82 23.04
CA GLN A 70 -1.18 4.98 24.29
C GLN A 70 -0.75 6.27 24.99
N GLU A 71 -1.51 6.70 25.98
CA GLU A 71 -1.10 7.77 26.89
C GLU A 71 0.27 7.42 27.52
N GLY A 72 1.15 8.43 27.60
CA GLY A 72 2.46 8.30 28.22
C GLY A 72 2.40 8.29 29.75
N GLU A 73 3.57 8.29 30.39
CA GLU A 73 3.65 8.42 31.86
C GLU A 73 3.20 9.81 32.33
N THR A 74 3.37 10.82 31.46
CA THR A 74 2.90 12.18 31.67
C THR A 74 1.91 12.57 30.58
N GLU A 75 1.06 13.57 30.87
CA GLU A 75 0.12 14.12 29.87
C GLU A 75 0.82 14.74 28.64
N ALA A 76 2.12 15.05 28.75
CA ALA A 76 2.93 15.57 27.66
C ALA A 76 3.53 14.47 26.77
N GLU A 77 3.29 13.19 27.09
CA GLU A 77 3.93 12.06 26.45
C GLU A 77 2.92 11.09 25.82
N ILE A 78 3.38 10.39 24.79
CA ILE A 78 2.68 9.27 24.16
C ILE A 78 3.59 8.06 24.22
N SER A 79 3.12 6.99 24.85
CA SER A 79 3.81 5.70 24.87
C SER A 79 3.63 5.00 23.54
N VAL A 80 4.73 4.54 22.93
CA VAL A 80 4.72 3.87 21.64
C VAL A 80 5.43 2.53 21.75
N SER A 81 4.77 1.48 21.29
CA SER A 81 5.39 0.16 21.14
C SER A 81 5.18 -0.38 19.74
N SER A 82 6.20 -1.05 19.19
CA SER A 82 6.11 -1.71 17.90
C SER A 82 6.63 -3.14 18.00
N THR A 83 5.83 -4.07 17.51
CA THR A 83 6.10 -5.50 17.56
C THR A 83 6.28 -6.04 16.15
N ARG A 84 7.31 -6.85 15.93
CA ARG A 84 7.61 -7.42 14.61
C ARG A 84 8.39 -8.71 14.70
N TRP A 85 8.28 -9.52 13.65
CA TRP A 85 9.18 -10.64 13.44
C TRP A 85 10.58 -10.18 13.10
N ARG A 86 11.58 -10.76 13.77
CA ARG A 86 12.98 -10.58 13.43
C ARG A 86 13.76 -11.86 13.68
N ARG A 87 14.31 -12.45 12.61
CA ARG A 87 15.09 -13.70 12.67
C ARG A 87 14.35 -14.85 13.40
N GLY A 88 13.05 -14.98 13.18
CA GLY A 88 12.22 -16.04 13.78
C GLY A 88 11.77 -15.79 15.22
N VAL A 89 12.13 -14.64 15.81
CA VAL A 89 11.72 -14.23 17.15
C VAL A 89 10.84 -12.99 17.06
N CYS A 90 9.83 -12.91 17.94
CA CYS A 90 9.02 -11.72 18.08
C CYS A 90 9.76 -10.63 18.88
N ASP A 91 10.22 -9.59 18.19
CA ASP A 91 10.92 -8.45 18.79
C ASP A 91 9.90 -7.33 19.09
N VAL A 92 9.94 -6.80 20.32
CA VAL A 92 9.25 -5.56 20.69
C VAL A 92 10.26 -4.46 20.90
N ILE A 93 9.95 -3.29 20.37
CA ILE A 93 10.66 -2.05 20.66
C ILE A 93 9.66 -1.04 21.20
N SER A 94 10.04 -0.31 22.25
CA SER A 94 9.25 0.78 22.81
C SER A 94 10.05 2.07 22.84
N TRP A 95 9.34 3.18 22.72
CA TRP A 95 9.88 4.53 22.86
C TRP A 95 8.74 5.49 23.23
N THR A 96 9.10 6.71 23.59
CA THR A 96 8.15 7.75 23.95
C THR A 96 8.19 8.86 22.91
N TYR A 97 7.01 9.38 22.57
CA TYR A 97 6.87 10.64 21.85
C TYR A 97 6.55 11.76 22.83
N GLU A 98 7.30 12.85 22.73
CA GLU A 98 7.02 14.11 23.42
C GLU A 98 6.11 14.97 22.53
N LYS A 99 5.01 15.47 23.10
CA LYS A 99 4.07 16.35 22.42
C LYS A 99 4.71 17.73 22.20
N THR A 100 4.34 18.38 21.10
CA THR A 100 4.80 19.75 20.79
C THR A 100 3.65 20.74 20.91
N ASP A 101 3.92 22.01 20.62
CA ASP A 101 2.91 23.07 20.47
C ASP A 101 2.03 22.91 19.22
N ILE A 102 2.37 21.98 18.33
CA ILE A 102 1.64 21.67 17.10
C ILE A 102 1.01 20.28 17.23
N ASP A 103 -0.32 20.22 17.23
CA ASP A 103 -1.05 18.95 17.22
C ASP A 103 -0.68 18.10 15.99
N GLY A 104 -0.42 16.81 16.22
CA GLY A 104 0.03 15.90 15.17
C GLY A 104 1.53 15.97 14.86
N LYS A 105 2.29 16.82 15.56
CA LYS A 105 3.76 16.83 15.54
C LYS A 105 4.32 16.35 16.88
N PHE A 106 5.24 15.39 16.80
CA PHE A 106 5.85 14.73 17.96
C PHE A 106 7.37 14.72 17.87
N LEU A 107 8.02 14.80 19.02
CA LEU A 107 9.48 14.67 19.15
C LEU A 107 9.86 13.34 19.80
N SER A 108 11.01 12.80 19.42
CA SER A 108 11.64 11.70 20.14
C SER A 108 13.14 11.73 19.97
N TYR A 109 13.84 11.15 20.93
CA TYR A 109 15.28 11.01 20.91
C TYR A 109 15.69 9.55 20.81
N ASN A 110 16.58 9.24 19.86
CA ASN A 110 17.15 7.91 19.73
C ASN A 110 18.61 7.90 20.22
N PRO A 111 18.89 7.35 21.41
CA PRO A 111 20.21 7.40 22.01
C PRO A 111 21.25 6.59 21.23
N LYS A 112 20.83 5.52 20.55
CA LYS A 112 21.73 4.65 19.78
C LYS A 112 22.39 5.37 18.61
N TRP A 113 21.69 6.35 18.02
CA TRP A 113 22.17 7.11 16.88
C TRP A 113 22.50 8.56 17.23
N ASN A 114 22.35 8.93 18.51
CA ASN A 114 22.38 10.31 18.98
C ASN A 114 21.59 11.23 18.03
N ALA A 115 20.35 10.82 17.76
CA ALA A 115 19.52 11.41 16.73
C ALA A 115 18.22 11.93 17.30
N THR A 116 17.82 13.13 16.85
CA THR A 116 16.50 13.69 17.15
C THR A 116 15.56 13.36 16.00
N LEU A 117 14.35 12.93 16.30
CA LEU A 117 13.33 12.57 15.33
C LEU A 117 12.11 13.46 15.54
N GLU A 118 11.68 14.10 14.46
CA GLU A 118 10.42 14.81 14.38
C GLU A 118 9.44 13.97 13.57
N THR A 119 8.31 13.60 14.15
CA THR A 119 7.27 12.80 13.49
C THR A 119 6.01 13.63 13.29
N TYR A 120 5.45 13.56 12.10
CA TYR A 120 4.32 14.33 11.61
C TYR A 120 3.23 13.36 11.17
N VAL A 121 2.03 13.48 11.74
CA VAL A 121 0.84 12.79 11.21
C VAL A 121 0.26 13.68 10.13
N VAL A 122 0.48 13.29 8.87
CA VAL A 122 0.13 14.15 7.74
C VAL A 122 -1.31 13.92 7.31
N HIS A 123 -1.73 12.65 7.18
CA HIS A 123 -3.06 12.26 6.71
C HIS A 123 -3.57 11.09 7.55
N THR A 124 -4.80 11.15 8.06
CA THR A 124 -5.48 10.08 8.79
C THR A 124 -6.97 10.35 8.89
N ASN A 125 -7.77 9.29 8.79
CA ASN A 125 -9.19 9.34 9.15
C ASN A 125 -9.46 8.66 10.50
N TYR A 126 -8.40 8.32 11.25
CA TYR A 126 -8.39 7.65 12.56
C TYR A 126 -8.89 6.21 12.59
N ASP A 127 -9.88 5.90 11.75
CA ASP A 127 -10.65 4.66 11.83
C ASP A 127 -10.19 3.62 10.78
N GLU A 128 -9.45 4.04 9.74
CA GLU A 128 -8.98 3.15 8.67
C GLU A 128 -7.45 3.24 8.49
N TYR A 129 -6.91 4.44 8.31
CA TYR A 129 -5.48 4.62 7.98
C TYR A 129 -4.85 5.86 8.62
N ALA A 130 -3.52 5.86 8.65
CA ALA A 130 -2.72 7.03 8.97
C ALA A 130 -1.37 7.01 8.24
N ILE A 131 -0.92 8.15 7.74
CA ILE A 131 0.40 8.34 7.13
C ILE A 131 1.24 9.19 8.05
N PHE A 132 2.38 8.64 8.45
CA PHE A 132 3.34 9.28 9.34
C PHE A 132 4.59 9.61 8.53
N ILE A 133 5.09 10.83 8.65
CA ILE A 133 6.39 11.22 8.10
C ILE A 133 7.33 11.56 9.25
N THR A 134 8.52 10.98 9.25
CA THR A 134 9.54 11.22 10.27
C THR A 134 10.79 11.81 9.64
N LYS A 135 11.19 13.00 10.11
CA LYS A 135 12.50 13.60 9.84
C LYS A 135 13.47 13.17 10.94
N LYS A 136 14.59 12.58 10.56
CA LYS A 136 15.68 12.21 11.48
C LYS A 136 16.86 13.13 11.27
N PHE A 137 17.26 13.82 12.33
CA PHE A 137 18.42 14.69 12.38
C PHE A 137 19.57 13.98 13.10
N THR A 138 20.70 13.86 12.42
CA THR A 138 21.94 13.29 12.95
C THR A 138 23.06 14.32 12.87
N ARG A 139 24.06 14.22 13.76
CA ARG A 139 25.22 15.14 13.74
C ARG A 139 26.12 14.95 12.52
N ASP A 140 26.27 13.71 12.05
CA ASP A 140 27.31 13.33 11.09
C ASP A 140 26.83 13.25 9.64
N HIS A 141 25.50 13.22 9.43
CA HIS A 141 24.88 13.07 8.13
C HIS A 141 23.69 14.02 7.98
N GLY A 142 23.41 14.40 6.73
CA GLY A 142 22.23 15.19 6.39
C GLY A 142 20.92 14.52 6.85
N PRO A 143 19.86 15.31 7.05
CA PRO A 143 18.59 14.82 7.55
C PRO A 143 17.99 13.80 6.60
N THR A 144 17.40 12.73 7.15
CA THR A 144 16.71 11.70 6.35
C THR A 144 15.22 11.69 6.66
N ILE A 145 14.41 11.46 5.64
CA ILE A 145 12.95 11.37 5.74
C ILE A 145 12.55 9.89 5.67
N THR A 146 11.59 9.49 6.49
CA THR A 146 10.94 8.19 6.43
C THR A 146 9.43 8.38 6.45
N ALA A 147 8.71 7.85 5.47
CA ALA A 147 7.25 7.80 5.46
C ALA A 147 6.79 6.39 5.84
N LYS A 148 5.70 6.26 6.60
CA LYS A 148 5.07 5.00 6.92
C LYS A 148 3.56 5.09 6.75
N LEU A 149 2.97 4.05 6.18
CA LEU A 149 1.52 3.86 6.10
C LEU A 149 1.08 2.89 7.19
N TYR A 150 0.12 3.32 7.99
CA TYR A 150 -0.53 2.55 9.01
C TYR A 150 -1.98 2.27 8.65
N GLY A 151 -2.45 1.04 8.87
CA GLY A 151 -3.85 0.66 8.78
C GLY A 151 -4.40 0.20 10.13
N ARG A 152 -5.69 0.39 10.40
CA ARG A 152 -6.35 -0.27 11.54
C ARG A 152 -6.47 -1.78 11.34
N GLU A 153 -6.43 -2.22 10.08
CA GLU A 153 -6.39 -3.61 9.65
C GLU A 153 -5.07 -3.93 8.93
N PRO A 154 -4.68 -5.22 8.82
CA PRO A 154 -3.44 -5.63 8.15
C PRO A 154 -3.49 -5.47 6.62
N GLN A 155 -4.61 -5.01 6.07
CA GLN A 155 -4.80 -4.73 4.65
C GLN A 155 -5.56 -3.42 4.48
N LEU A 156 -5.23 -2.67 3.43
CA LEU A 156 -5.92 -1.44 3.05
C LEU A 156 -6.28 -1.48 1.57
N ARG A 157 -7.22 -0.63 1.18
CA ARG A 157 -7.62 -0.44 -0.22
C ARG A 157 -6.46 0.14 -1.03
N ASP A 158 -6.36 -0.27 -2.30
CA ASP A 158 -5.29 0.17 -3.21
C ASP A 158 -5.21 1.69 -3.36
N SER A 159 -6.33 2.40 -3.23
CA SER A 159 -6.35 3.88 -3.24
C SER A 159 -5.48 4.49 -2.15
N LEU A 160 -5.46 3.90 -0.95
CA LEU A 160 -4.66 4.37 0.18
C LEU A 160 -3.18 3.99 0.00
N LEU A 161 -2.90 2.86 -0.67
CA LEU A 161 -1.54 2.48 -1.07
C LEU A 161 -0.97 3.46 -2.10
N LEU A 162 -1.79 3.92 -3.05
CA LEU A 162 -1.43 4.94 -4.03
C LEU A 162 -1.25 6.32 -3.39
N GLU A 163 -2.16 6.72 -2.50
CA GLU A 163 -2.04 7.96 -1.73
C GLU A 163 -0.72 7.99 -0.94
N PHE A 164 -0.37 6.90 -0.25
CA PHE A 164 0.90 6.79 0.44
C PHE A 164 2.10 6.96 -0.50
N ARG A 165 2.06 6.36 -1.68
CA ARG A 165 3.11 6.52 -2.69
C ARG A 165 3.25 7.97 -3.12
N GLU A 166 2.15 8.66 -3.42
CA GLU A 166 2.17 10.07 -3.82
C GLU A 166 2.73 10.96 -2.71
N VAL A 167 2.29 10.76 -1.46
CA VAL A 167 2.81 11.48 -0.29
C VAL A 167 4.31 11.23 -0.12
N ALA A 168 4.77 9.98 -0.19
CA ALA A 168 6.19 9.65 -0.07
C ALA A 168 7.04 10.30 -1.17
N LEU A 169 6.60 10.26 -2.42
CA LEU A 169 7.28 10.92 -3.54
C LEU A 169 7.34 12.44 -3.36
N SER A 170 6.25 13.06 -2.87
CA SER A 170 6.17 14.52 -2.67
C SER A 170 7.20 15.05 -1.66
N VAL A 171 7.60 14.22 -0.68
CA VAL A 171 8.64 14.55 0.30
C VAL A 171 10.04 14.07 -0.13
N GLY A 172 10.21 13.69 -1.41
CA GLY A 172 11.51 13.35 -1.99
C GLY A 172 11.99 11.92 -1.71
N ILE A 173 11.13 11.02 -1.24
CA ILE A 173 11.47 9.59 -1.14
C ILE A 173 11.41 8.99 -2.55
N PRO A 174 12.49 8.36 -3.06
CA PRO A 174 12.46 7.78 -4.39
C PRO A 174 11.58 6.53 -4.45
N GLU A 175 10.89 6.33 -5.57
CA GLU A 175 9.95 5.22 -5.80
C GLU A 175 10.55 3.84 -5.44
N ASN A 176 11.81 3.61 -5.83
CA ASN A 176 12.50 2.34 -5.57
C ASN A 176 12.88 2.09 -4.09
N SER A 177 12.62 3.07 -3.22
CA SER A 177 12.83 3.00 -1.78
C SER A 177 11.51 3.01 -1.00
N ILE A 178 10.38 2.85 -1.71
CA ILE A 178 9.05 2.59 -1.16
C ILE A 178 8.81 1.08 -1.16
N ILE A 179 8.43 0.54 -0.01
CA ILE A 179 8.28 -0.90 0.22
C ILE A 179 6.91 -1.16 0.84
N PHE A 180 6.09 -1.94 0.16
CA PHE A 180 4.87 -2.52 0.72
C PHE A 180 5.23 -3.84 1.40
N MET A 181 4.89 -3.94 2.68
CA MET A 181 5.32 -5.04 3.52
C MET A 181 4.38 -6.23 3.38
N VAL A 182 4.96 -7.43 3.41
CA VAL A 182 4.20 -8.68 3.40
C VAL A 182 3.68 -8.95 4.81
N ASP A 183 2.38 -9.28 4.89
CA ASP A 183 1.77 -9.80 6.10
C ASP A 183 2.32 -11.21 6.40
N ARG A 184 2.93 -11.36 7.58
CA ARG A 184 3.43 -12.64 8.10
C ARG A 184 2.69 -13.09 9.37
N GLY A 185 1.50 -12.55 9.58
CA GLY A 185 0.77 -12.64 10.83
C GLY A 185 1.38 -11.77 11.92
N GLU A 186 0.57 -11.52 12.93
CA GLU A 186 1.02 -10.91 14.17
C GLU A 186 1.87 -11.88 14.99
N CYS A 187 2.69 -11.33 15.89
CA CYS A 187 3.40 -12.11 16.88
C CYS A 187 3.22 -11.50 18.25
N VAL A 188 3.20 -12.35 19.26
CA VAL A 188 3.19 -11.94 20.66
C VAL A 188 4.59 -12.24 21.25
N PRO A 189 5.12 -11.38 22.12
CA PRO A 189 6.42 -11.61 22.72
C PRO A 189 6.43 -12.94 23.48
N GLY A 190 7.32 -13.84 23.09
CA GLY A 190 7.36 -15.23 23.58
C GLY A 190 7.10 -16.28 22.49
N ASP A 191 6.56 -15.89 21.34
CA ASP A 191 6.35 -16.79 20.20
C ASP A 191 7.67 -17.18 19.51
N LEU A 192 7.84 -18.49 19.25
CA LEU A 192 8.89 -19.03 18.37
C LEU A 192 8.27 -19.42 17.03
N GLN A 193 8.86 -18.95 15.92
CA GLN A 193 8.40 -19.34 14.59
C GLN A 193 8.61 -20.85 14.38
N GLN A 194 7.53 -21.62 14.21
CA GLN A 194 7.65 -23.01 13.77
C GLN A 194 8.22 -23.02 12.34
N GLU A 195 9.35 -23.70 12.14
CA GLU A 195 9.87 -24.07 10.82
C GLU A 195 8.73 -24.73 10.01
N PRO A 196 8.62 -24.49 8.68
CA PRO A 196 7.60 -25.12 7.87
C PRO A 196 7.79 -26.64 7.92
N SER A 197 7.01 -27.31 8.78
CA SER A 197 6.99 -28.76 8.85
C SER A 197 6.54 -29.27 7.48
N SER A 198 7.41 -30.03 6.84
CA SER A 198 7.06 -30.85 5.69
C SER A 198 5.73 -31.56 5.95
N LEU A 199 4.78 -31.36 5.04
CA LEU A 199 3.43 -31.91 5.09
C LEU A 199 3.43 -33.38 5.53
N PRO A 200 2.78 -33.75 6.66
CA PRO A 200 2.42 -35.13 6.89
C PRO A 200 1.25 -35.46 5.96
N ARG A 201 1.52 -36.45 5.10
CA ARG A 201 0.58 -37.19 4.25
C ARG A 201 -0.80 -37.34 4.92
N ALA A 202 -1.83 -36.76 4.30
CA ALA A 202 -3.20 -36.84 4.78
C ALA A 202 -3.64 -38.30 4.98
N ARG A 203 -3.98 -38.65 6.23
CA ARG A 203 -4.82 -39.82 6.50
C ARG A 203 -6.27 -39.36 6.51
N ARG A 204 -7.07 -40.09 5.73
CA ARG A 204 -8.52 -40.00 5.57
C ARG A 204 -9.21 -39.96 6.94
N ALA A 205 -9.89 -38.88 7.26
CA ALA A 205 -10.73 -38.77 8.44
C ALA A 205 -12.20 -38.79 8.02
N VAL A 206 -12.94 -39.67 8.68
CA VAL A 206 -14.38 -39.93 8.55
C VAL A 206 -15.15 -38.78 9.22
N LEU A 207 -16.15 -38.23 8.53
CA LEU A 207 -17.11 -37.27 9.08
C LEU A 207 -17.91 -37.90 10.24
N PRO A 208 -18.13 -37.18 11.35
CA PRO A 208 -19.26 -37.44 12.22
C PRO A 208 -20.44 -36.50 11.92
N GLN A 209 -21.62 -37.07 12.17
CA GLN A 209 -22.98 -36.59 11.96
C GLN A 209 -23.34 -35.25 12.63
N ASP A 210 -24.32 -34.63 12.00
CA ASP A 210 -25.12 -33.49 12.45
C ASP A 210 -25.73 -33.70 13.84
N ASN A 211 -25.76 -32.63 14.62
CA ASN A 211 -26.82 -32.44 15.59
C ASN A 211 -27.13 -30.94 15.74
N GLU A 212 -28.41 -30.60 15.56
CA GLU A 212 -28.96 -29.27 15.76
C GLU A 212 -28.88 -28.86 17.24
N GLY A 213 -28.51 -27.60 17.49
CA GLY A 213 -28.47 -27.02 18.83
C GLY A 213 -28.28 -25.50 18.78
N SER A 214 -29.36 -24.81 19.15
CA SER A 214 -29.53 -23.34 19.18
C SER A 214 -28.59 -22.62 20.17
N GLY A 215 -28.09 -21.43 19.80
CA GLY A 215 -27.54 -20.44 20.73
C GLY A 215 -26.38 -19.56 20.20
N THR A 216 -26.70 -18.30 19.88
CA THR A 216 -25.85 -17.08 20.00
C THR A 216 -24.54 -16.92 19.19
N GLY A 217 -24.64 -16.14 18.08
CA GLY A 217 -23.58 -15.36 17.39
C GLY A 217 -22.46 -16.13 16.67
N PRO A 218 -21.76 -15.60 15.62
CA PRO A 218 -21.58 -14.19 15.26
C PRO A 218 -21.73 -13.82 13.74
N LEU A 219 -21.81 -12.49 13.50
CA LEU A 219 -21.30 -11.72 12.35
C LEU A 219 -21.44 -12.33 10.93
N VAL A 220 -22.57 -12.02 10.26
CA VAL A 220 -22.67 -12.13 8.80
C VAL A 220 -23.38 -10.90 8.24
N THR A 221 -22.72 -9.75 8.22
CA THR A 221 -23.15 -8.66 7.31
C THR A 221 -22.03 -7.69 6.91
N GLU A 222 -20.79 -8.15 6.71
CA GLU A 222 -19.79 -7.39 5.92
C GLU A 222 -19.07 -8.28 4.90
N VAL A 223 -19.83 -9.22 4.35
CA VAL A 223 -19.58 -9.80 3.04
C VAL A 223 -20.75 -9.37 2.15
N LEU A 224 -20.91 -8.07 1.96
CA LEU A 224 -21.47 -7.59 0.69
C LEU A 224 -20.31 -7.76 -0.29
N LYS A 225 -20.35 -8.89 -1.00
CA LYS A 225 -19.23 -9.45 -1.75
C LYS A 225 -18.73 -8.41 -2.75
N LYS A 226 -17.42 -8.22 -2.86
CA LYS A 226 -16.83 -7.45 -3.98
C LYS A 226 -17.26 -8.06 -5.32
N GLU A 227 -17.56 -9.36 -5.34
CA GLU A 227 -18.18 -10.10 -6.43
C GLU A 227 -19.64 -9.66 -6.76
N ASP A 228 -20.41 -9.17 -5.78
CA ASP A 228 -21.78 -8.68 -6.00
C ASP A 228 -21.77 -7.33 -6.74
N SER A 229 -20.73 -6.50 -6.52
CA SER A 229 -20.57 -5.23 -7.23
C SER A 229 -20.38 -5.44 -8.73
N CYS A 230 -19.69 -6.51 -9.13
CA CYS A 230 -19.47 -6.86 -10.53
C CYS A 230 -20.75 -7.26 -11.28
N GLN A 231 -21.86 -7.50 -10.57
CA GLN A 231 -23.17 -7.81 -11.16
C GLN A 231 -24.06 -6.57 -11.29
N LEU A 232 -23.68 -5.44 -10.70
CA LEU A 232 -24.43 -4.19 -10.80
C LEU A 232 -24.18 -3.53 -12.16
N ASN A 233 -25.10 -2.68 -12.63
CA ASN A 233 -24.81 -1.75 -13.72
C ASN A 233 -23.86 -0.63 -13.23
N TYR A 234 -23.24 0.13 -14.13
CA TYR A 234 -22.55 1.36 -13.72
C TYR A 234 -23.54 2.41 -13.18
N SER A 235 -23.04 3.34 -12.38
CA SER A 235 -23.83 4.45 -11.86
C SER A 235 -23.02 5.74 -11.89
N GLU A 236 -23.52 6.73 -12.63
CA GLU A 236 -22.86 8.04 -12.80
C GLU A 236 -22.94 8.88 -11.51
N GLY A 237 -23.96 8.64 -10.67
CA GLY A 237 -24.25 9.46 -9.50
C GLY A 237 -24.86 10.82 -9.85
N PRO A 238 -25.27 11.62 -8.86
CA PRO A 238 -25.97 12.89 -9.10
C PRO A 238 -25.03 14.07 -9.35
N CYS A 239 -23.73 13.92 -9.10
CA CYS A 239 -22.77 14.99 -9.36
C CYS A 239 -22.49 15.14 -10.87
N LEU A 240 -22.07 16.32 -11.30
CA LEU A 240 -21.89 16.67 -12.72
C LEU A 240 -20.43 16.65 -13.19
N GLY A 241 -19.57 15.92 -12.48
CA GLY A 241 -18.18 15.69 -12.88
C GLY A 241 -18.10 14.85 -14.16
N MET A 242 -17.03 15.05 -14.92
CA MET A 242 -16.76 14.31 -16.15
C MET A 242 -15.57 13.36 -15.96
N ILE A 243 -15.67 12.44 -14.99
CA ILE A 243 -14.55 11.57 -14.61
C ILE A 243 -14.70 10.22 -15.33
N GLN A 244 -13.77 9.89 -16.23
CA GLN A 244 -13.78 8.59 -16.88
C GLN A 244 -13.44 7.48 -15.87
N ARG A 245 -14.32 6.49 -15.74
CA ARG A 245 -14.15 5.31 -14.88
C ARG A 245 -14.44 4.04 -15.67
N TYR A 246 -14.15 2.89 -15.08
CA TYR A 246 -14.41 1.57 -15.64
C TYR A 246 -15.48 0.84 -14.84
N TYR A 247 -16.31 0.06 -15.52
CA TYR A 247 -17.24 -0.86 -14.89
C TYR A 247 -17.14 -2.21 -15.58
N TYR A 248 -17.39 -3.29 -14.83
CA TYR A 248 -17.45 -4.63 -15.37
C TYR A 248 -18.82 -4.89 -15.98
N ASN A 249 -18.85 -5.19 -17.27
CA ASN A 249 -20.04 -5.63 -17.96
C ASN A 249 -20.03 -7.16 -18.03
N GLY A 250 -20.89 -7.80 -17.23
CA GLY A 250 -21.00 -9.26 -17.18
C GLY A 250 -21.48 -9.90 -18.49
N THR A 251 -22.19 -9.16 -19.35
CA THR A 251 -22.64 -9.66 -20.66
C THR A 251 -21.52 -9.69 -21.68
N SER A 252 -20.72 -8.63 -21.79
CA SER A 252 -19.54 -8.61 -22.68
C SER A 252 -18.32 -9.29 -22.05
N MET A 253 -18.40 -9.61 -20.75
CA MET A 253 -17.30 -10.09 -19.92
C MET A 253 -16.06 -9.20 -20.05
N ALA A 254 -16.28 -7.88 -20.06
CA ALA A 254 -15.26 -6.87 -20.31
C ALA A 254 -15.39 -5.70 -19.35
N CYS A 255 -14.29 -4.97 -19.17
CA CYS A 255 -14.29 -3.72 -18.43
C CYS A 255 -14.44 -2.56 -19.41
N GLU A 256 -15.56 -1.86 -19.33
CA GLU A 256 -15.95 -0.79 -20.23
C GLU A 256 -15.88 0.55 -19.51
N THR A 257 -15.70 1.63 -20.27
CA THR A 257 -15.60 2.98 -19.69
C THR A 257 -16.97 3.62 -19.57
N PHE A 258 -17.20 4.37 -18.50
CA PHE A 258 -18.38 5.23 -18.33
C PHE A 258 -18.00 6.58 -17.70
N GLN A 259 -18.91 7.56 -17.76
CA GLN A 259 -18.70 8.88 -17.18
C GLN A 259 -19.24 8.93 -15.76
N TYR A 260 -18.36 9.09 -14.78
CA TYR A 260 -18.72 9.22 -13.38
C TYR A 260 -18.78 10.68 -12.95
N GLY A 261 -19.90 11.03 -12.32
CA GLY A 261 -20.23 12.35 -11.82
C GLY A 261 -19.34 12.86 -10.69
N GLY A 262 -18.58 11.97 -10.03
CA GLY A 262 -17.64 12.34 -8.96
C GLY A 262 -18.21 12.25 -7.54
N CYS A 263 -19.47 11.84 -7.37
CA CYS A 263 -20.02 11.52 -6.06
C CYS A 263 -21.11 10.43 -6.13
N LEU A 264 -21.32 9.73 -5.01
CA LEU A 264 -22.23 8.58 -4.89
C LEU A 264 -21.95 7.53 -5.98
N GLY A 265 -22.97 6.81 -6.45
CA GLY A 265 -22.82 5.70 -7.41
C GLY A 265 -22.90 4.34 -6.73
N ASN A 266 -22.34 3.32 -7.36
CA ASN A 266 -22.28 1.96 -6.82
C ASN A 266 -20.87 1.36 -6.97
N GLY A 267 -20.70 0.14 -6.46
CA GLY A 267 -19.40 -0.55 -6.42
C GLY A 267 -18.86 -1.02 -7.78
N ASN A 268 -19.65 -0.98 -8.86
CA ASN A 268 -19.16 -1.28 -10.20
C ASN A 268 -18.49 -0.05 -10.84
N ASN A 269 -17.48 0.49 -10.15
CA ASN A 269 -16.81 1.73 -10.50
C ASN A 269 -15.33 1.65 -10.12
N PHE A 270 -14.49 1.45 -11.12
CA PHE A 270 -13.06 1.22 -11.01
C PHE A 270 -12.29 2.34 -11.70
N ILE A 271 -11.08 2.63 -11.20
CA ILE A 271 -10.25 3.70 -11.76
C ILE A 271 -9.54 3.23 -13.03
N SER A 272 -9.24 1.94 -13.13
CA SER A 272 -8.53 1.36 -14.27
C SER A 272 -9.16 0.06 -14.79
N GLU A 273 -8.94 -0.23 -16.08
CA GLU A 273 -9.32 -1.53 -16.68
C GLU A 273 -8.68 -2.70 -15.92
N LYS A 274 -7.44 -2.52 -15.45
CA LYS A 274 -6.70 -3.51 -14.68
C LYS A 274 -7.41 -3.88 -13.39
N GLU A 275 -7.75 -2.88 -12.59
CA GLU A 275 -8.43 -3.06 -11.31
C GLU A 275 -9.79 -3.74 -11.50
N CYS A 276 -10.55 -3.29 -12.50
CA CYS A 276 -11.83 -3.89 -12.86
C CYS A 276 -11.69 -5.37 -13.24
N LEU A 277 -10.72 -5.72 -14.10
CA LEU A 277 -10.50 -7.11 -14.52
C LEU A 277 -9.98 -7.98 -13.37
N GLN A 278 -9.07 -7.48 -12.54
CA GLN A 278 -8.57 -8.24 -11.39
C GLN A 278 -9.63 -8.47 -10.31
N THR A 279 -10.62 -7.57 -10.22
CA THR A 279 -11.72 -7.68 -9.26
C THR A 279 -12.86 -8.57 -9.78
N CYS A 280 -13.25 -8.41 -11.05
CA CYS A 280 -14.52 -8.95 -11.55
C CYS A 280 -14.41 -10.08 -12.57
N ARG A 281 -13.22 -10.34 -13.12
CA ARG A 281 -13.04 -11.40 -14.11
C ARG A 281 -13.32 -12.77 -13.48
N THR A 282 -13.98 -13.63 -14.23
CA THR A 282 -14.23 -15.02 -13.84
C THR A 282 -13.48 -15.99 -14.78
N VAL A 283 -13.45 -17.27 -14.43
CA VAL A 283 -12.86 -18.34 -15.27
C VAL A 283 -13.54 -18.47 -16.64
N ALA A 284 -14.75 -17.91 -16.83
CA ALA A 284 -15.40 -17.84 -18.13
C ALA A 284 -14.57 -17.05 -19.16
N ALA A 285 -13.74 -16.10 -18.69
CA ALA A 285 -12.84 -15.33 -19.53
C ALA A 285 -11.83 -16.21 -20.29
N CYS A 286 -11.46 -17.37 -19.74
CA CYS A 286 -10.53 -18.30 -20.40
C CYS A 286 -11.09 -18.86 -21.72
N ASN A 287 -12.40 -18.77 -21.96
CA ASN A 287 -13.04 -19.23 -23.19
C ASN A 287 -13.27 -18.12 -24.22
N LEU A 288 -12.92 -16.87 -23.90
CA LEU A 288 -13.10 -15.74 -24.81
C LEU A 288 -11.97 -15.65 -25.85
N PRO A 289 -12.21 -15.06 -27.04
CA PRO A 289 -11.14 -14.87 -28.02
C PRO A 289 -10.07 -13.89 -27.52
N ILE A 290 -8.84 -14.05 -28.00
CA ILE A 290 -7.75 -13.09 -27.76
C ILE A 290 -8.01 -11.86 -28.65
N VAL A 291 -8.22 -10.69 -28.04
CA VAL A 291 -8.61 -9.45 -28.75
C VAL A 291 -7.56 -8.36 -28.53
N GLN A 292 -6.87 -7.97 -29.61
CA GLN A 292 -5.96 -6.83 -29.60
C GLN A 292 -6.71 -5.49 -29.45
N GLY A 293 -7.92 -5.38 -30.02
CA GLY A 293 -8.66 -4.13 -30.06
C GLY A 293 -8.22 -3.20 -31.21
N PRO A 294 -8.97 -2.12 -31.47
CA PRO A 294 -8.74 -1.21 -32.59
C PRO A 294 -7.66 -0.16 -32.33
N CYS A 295 -7.29 0.07 -31.05
CA CYS A 295 -6.22 0.98 -30.70
C CYS A 295 -4.84 0.39 -31.02
N ARG A 296 -3.82 1.26 -31.12
CA ARG A 296 -2.48 0.90 -31.62
C ARG A 296 -1.37 1.04 -30.57
N ALA A 297 -1.73 1.03 -29.29
CA ALA A 297 -0.71 0.93 -28.24
C ALA A 297 -0.01 -0.43 -28.30
N TYR A 298 1.22 -0.47 -27.82
CA TYR A 298 2.00 -1.70 -27.71
C TYR A 298 2.05 -2.13 -26.25
N ILE A 299 1.00 -2.81 -25.79
CA ILE A 299 0.89 -3.27 -24.40
C ILE A 299 0.99 -4.79 -24.38
N GLU A 300 2.12 -5.31 -23.93
CA GLU A 300 2.33 -6.76 -23.84
C GLU A 300 1.61 -7.31 -22.60
N LEU A 301 0.62 -8.19 -22.83
CA LEU A 301 -0.17 -8.84 -21.80
C LEU A 301 -0.22 -10.35 -22.05
N TRP A 302 -0.78 -11.07 -21.09
CA TRP A 302 -1.03 -12.51 -21.20
C TRP A 302 -2.49 -12.77 -21.56
N ALA A 303 -2.74 -13.79 -22.36
CA ALA A 303 -4.08 -14.31 -22.66
C ALA A 303 -4.04 -15.84 -22.68
N PHE A 304 -5.16 -16.47 -22.37
CA PHE A 304 -5.29 -17.91 -22.48
C PHE A 304 -5.71 -18.31 -23.90
N ASP A 305 -4.87 -19.11 -24.55
CA ASP A 305 -5.19 -19.75 -25.82
C ASP A 305 -5.90 -21.07 -25.52
N ALA A 306 -7.24 -21.05 -25.57
CA ALA A 306 -8.06 -22.22 -25.28
C ALA A 306 -7.82 -23.38 -26.26
N ALA A 307 -7.43 -23.09 -27.51
CA ALA A 307 -7.11 -24.13 -28.50
C ALA A 307 -5.79 -24.85 -28.18
N LYS A 308 -4.83 -24.13 -27.59
CA LYS A 308 -3.54 -24.68 -27.17
C LYS A 308 -3.49 -25.08 -25.69
N GLY A 309 -4.54 -24.78 -24.92
CA GLY A 309 -4.60 -25.01 -23.47
C GLY A 309 -3.49 -24.30 -22.70
N LYS A 310 -3.03 -23.11 -23.14
CA LYS A 310 -1.88 -22.44 -22.52
C LYS A 310 -2.01 -20.93 -22.50
N CYS A 311 -1.41 -20.32 -21.48
CA CYS A 311 -1.20 -18.89 -21.40
C CYS A 311 -0.11 -18.46 -22.39
N ILE A 312 -0.41 -17.47 -23.24
CA ILE A 312 0.51 -16.89 -24.22
C ILE A 312 0.55 -15.38 -24.05
N GLN A 313 1.67 -14.77 -24.46
CA GLN A 313 1.75 -13.32 -24.57
C GLN A 313 1.05 -12.85 -25.85
N PHE A 314 0.43 -11.67 -25.79
CA PHE A 314 -0.14 -10.99 -26.94
C PHE A 314 -0.03 -9.47 -26.76
N ILE A 315 -0.16 -8.73 -27.86
CA ILE A 315 -0.16 -7.26 -27.84
C ILE A 315 -1.60 -6.77 -27.74
N TYR A 316 -1.92 -6.07 -26.66
CA TYR A 316 -3.15 -5.32 -26.51
C TYR A 316 -2.96 -3.89 -27.01
N GLY A 317 -3.91 -3.45 -27.84
CA GLY A 317 -3.94 -2.15 -28.49
C GLY A 317 -4.24 -0.98 -27.56
N GLY A 318 -4.63 -1.24 -26.30
CA GLY A 318 -4.89 -0.22 -25.28
C GLY A 318 -6.31 0.32 -25.24
N CYS A 319 -7.22 -0.20 -26.05
CA CYS A 319 -8.64 0.02 -25.90
C CYS A 319 -9.43 -1.13 -26.51
N SER A 320 -10.66 -1.31 -26.03
CA SER A 320 -11.60 -2.36 -26.47
C SER A 320 -10.98 -3.77 -26.42
N GLY A 321 -11.42 -4.57 -25.47
CA GLY A 321 -11.06 -5.98 -25.40
C GLY A 321 -12.04 -6.68 -24.49
N ASN A 322 -11.75 -7.93 -24.14
CA ASN A 322 -12.59 -8.71 -23.25
C ASN A 322 -11.79 -9.16 -22.02
N GLY A 323 -12.37 -10.05 -21.22
CA GLY A 323 -11.77 -10.58 -20.00
C GLY A 323 -10.58 -11.51 -20.21
N ASN A 324 -10.30 -12.00 -21.43
CA ASN A 324 -9.15 -12.86 -21.73
C ASN A 324 -7.85 -12.04 -21.84
N LYS A 325 -7.57 -11.27 -20.79
CA LYS A 325 -6.39 -10.42 -20.64
C LYS A 325 -5.92 -10.51 -19.20
N PHE A 326 -4.64 -10.82 -19.00
CA PHE A 326 -4.00 -11.03 -17.71
C PHE A 326 -2.69 -10.23 -17.67
N TYR A 327 -2.36 -9.68 -16.50
CA TYR A 327 -1.16 -8.83 -16.33
C TYR A 327 0.10 -9.63 -15.97
N SER A 328 -0.05 -10.94 -15.74
CA SER A 328 1.08 -11.86 -15.59
C SER A 328 0.74 -13.27 -16.05
N GLU A 329 1.76 -14.05 -16.38
CA GLU A 329 1.61 -15.48 -16.69
C GLU A 329 0.99 -16.25 -15.52
N LYS A 330 1.44 -15.92 -14.30
CA LYS A 330 0.95 -16.53 -13.07
C LYS A 330 -0.55 -16.32 -12.91
N GLU A 331 -1.00 -15.08 -13.07
CA GLU A 331 -2.43 -14.73 -13.02
C GLU A 331 -3.24 -15.51 -14.07
N CYS A 332 -2.76 -15.58 -15.32
CA CYS A 332 -3.42 -16.39 -16.34
C CYS A 332 -3.50 -17.88 -15.95
N LYS A 333 -2.42 -18.45 -15.42
CA LYS A 333 -2.37 -19.85 -14.97
C LYS A 333 -3.25 -20.11 -13.74
N GLU A 334 -3.40 -19.15 -12.85
CA GLU A 334 -4.30 -19.27 -11.70
C GLU A 334 -5.77 -19.35 -12.12
N TYR A 335 -6.17 -18.55 -13.11
CA TYR A 335 -7.55 -18.56 -13.61
C TYR A 335 -7.83 -19.71 -14.60
N CYS A 336 -6.87 -20.03 -15.48
CA CYS A 336 -7.11 -20.93 -16.62
C CYS A 336 -6.26 -22.22 -16.61
N GLY A 337 -5.33 -22.37 -15.66
CA GLY A 337 -4.37 -23.48 -15.62
C GLY A 337 -4.86 -24.76 -14.94
N VAL A 338 -6.10 -24.79 -14.45
CA VAL A 338 -6.73 -26.01 -13.93
C VAL A 338 -7.34 -26.78 -15.11
N PRO A 339 -6.96 -28.05 -15.36
CA PRO A 339 -7.60 -28.87 -16.39
C PRO A 339 -9.11 -28.93 -16.18
N GLY A 340 -9.87 -28.69 -17.24
CA GLY A 340 -11.32 -28.54 -17.22
C GLY A 340 -12.12 -29.82 -16.98
N ASP A 341 -11.91 -30.47 -15.83
CA ASP A 341 -12.69 -31.64 -15.40
C ASP A 341 -13.87 -31.27 -14.47
N GLY A 342 -14.02 -29.99 -14.09
CA GLY A 342 -15.00 -29.56 -13.08
C GLY A 342 -16.36 -29.08 -13.59
N TYR A 343 -16.57 -28.94 -14.90
CA TYR A 343 -17.81 -28.34 -15.45
C TYR A 343 -18.84 -29.34 -15.99
N LYS A 344 -18.63 -30.66 -15.80
CA LYS A 344 -19.60 -31.70 -16.22
C LYS A 344 -20.43 -32.33 -15.10
N GLU A 345 -20.13 -32.08 -13.82
CA GLU A 345 -20.91 -32.67 -12.71
C GLU A 345 -22.08 -31.79 -12.20
N LEU A 346 -22.27 -30.58 -12.74
CA LEU A 346 -23.35 -29.66 -12.32
C LEU A 346 -24.56 -29.62 -13.26
N ILE A 347 -24.66 -30.53 -14.24
CA ILE A 347 -25.81 -30.63 -15.16
C ILE A 347 -26.52 -32.01 -15.08
N GLN A 348 -26.12 -32.89 -14.17
CA GLN A 348 -26.70 -34.25 -14.07
C GLN A 348 -27.06 -34.74 -12.66
N SER A 349 -27.31 -33.85 -11.70
CA SER A 349 -27.89 -34.22 -10.39
C SER A 349 -29.21 -33.53 -10.11
#